data_AF-J2RUI9-F1
#
_entry.id   AF-J2RUI9-F1
#
_cell.length_a   1.000
_cell.length_b   1.000
_cell.length_c   1.000
_cell.angle_alpha   90.00
_cell.angle_beta   90.00
_cell.angle_gamma   90.00
#
_symmetry.space_group_name_H-M   'P 1'
#
loop_
_entity.id
_entity.type
_entity.pdbx_description
1 polymer ?
#
loop_
_entity_poly.entity_id
_entity_poly.type
_entity_poly.pdbx_seq_one_letter_code
_entity_poly.pdbx_strand_id
1 'polypeptide(L)'
;MELAYLCRLRGIEVVTLTDENELESGILTNRRKGSRDNIVRWTPRLRKAWDNAKAYRAKVWTNCKTPIPIAPSRRNIIVASHGGPLRKSSLDTAWQRFITLALADDIITPEQRFALHDLKRRGITDTVGTRADKQEASGHRDPKMMDVYDHSIPVVSPSAD
;
A
#
# COMPACT_ATOMS: atom_id res chain seq x y z
N MET A 1 -4.20 -2.47 -3.96
CA MET A 1 -3.12 -3.50 -4.02
C MET A 1 -1.79 -2.82 -4.29
N GLU A 2 -1.62 -2.17 -5.44
CA GLU A 2 -0.41 -1.41 -5.81
C GLU A 2 0.08 -0.44 -4.71
N LEU A 3 -0.80 0.42 -4.17
CA LEU A 3 -0.41 1.35 -3.11
C LEU A 3 0.06 0.65 -1.81
N ALA A 4 -0.50 -0.52 -1.48
CA ALA A 4 -0.07 -1.27 -0.30
C ALA A 4 1.37 -1.79 -0.48
N TYR A 5 1.65 -2.36 -1.66
CA TYR A 5 2.95 -2.89 -2.03
C TYR A 5 3.99 -1.78 -2.21
N LEU A 6 3.74 -0.85 -3.12
CA LEU A 6 4.68 0.21 -3.48
C LEU A 6 4.93 1.20 -2.34
N CYS A 7 3.98 1.42 -1.43
CA CYS A 7 4.20 2.30 -0.28
C CYS A 7 4.49 1.55 1.02
N ARG A 8 4.54 0.21 0.99
CA ARG A 8 4.74 -0.65 2.18
C ARG A 8 3.74 -0.33 3.30
N LEU A 9 2.48 -0.12 2.91
CA LEU A 9 1.39 0.28 3.80
C LEU A 9 0.48 -0.90 4.15
N ARG A 10 -0.05 -0.87 5.37
CA ARG A 10 -1.12 -1.77 5.81
C ARG A 10 -2.43 -1.36 5.13
N GLY A 11 -3.37 -2.30 5.00
CA GLY A 11 -4.67 -2.02 4.38
C GLY A 11 -5.41 -0.82 4.99
N ILE A 12 -5.36 -0.66 6.31
CA ILE A 12 -5.97 0.52 6.98
C ILE A 12 -5.29 1.83 6.58
N GLU A 13 -3.97 1.85 6.46
CA GLU A 13 -3.19 3.03 6.08
C GLU A 13 -3.53 3.43 4.64
N VAL A 14 -3.65 2.45 3.73
CA VAL A 14 -4.04 2.65 2.33
C VAL A 14 -5.43 3.29 2.20
N VAL A 15 -6.45 2.76 2.88
CA VAL A 15 -7.82 3.29 2.73
C VAL A 15 -8.01 4.67 3.38
N THR A 16 -7.11 5.05 4.29
CA THR A 16 -7.13 6.39 4.92
C THR A 16 -6.23 7.41 4.23
N LEU A 17 -5.62 7.09 3.08
CA LEU A 17 -4.93 8.10 2.26
C LEU A 17 -5.93 9.11 1.68
N THR A 18 -5.51 10.36 1.61
CA THR A 18 -6.31 11.50 1.13
C THR A 18 -5.49 12.34 0.16
N ASP A 19 -6.11 13.36 -0.45
CA ASP A 19 -5.40 14.31 -1.31
C ASP A 19 -4.27 15.04 -0.56
N GLU A 20 -4.35 15.21 0.77
CA GLU A 20 -3.29 15.82 1.58
C GLU A 20 -1.99 14.99 1.62
N ASN A 21 -2.09 13.68 1.33
CA ASN A 21 -0.92 12.80 1.26
C ASN A 21 -0.15 12.95 -0.06
N GLU A 22 -0.71 13.63 -1.08
CA GLU A 22 -0.04 13.87 -2.36
C GLU A 22 0.92 15.06 -2.24
N LEU A 23 2.22 14.80 -2.36
CA LEU A 23 3.26 15.82 -2.44
C LEU A 23 3.87 15.86 -3.83
N GLU A 24 4.55 16.94 -4.16
CA GLU A 24 5.29 17.05 -5.43
C GLU A 24 6.33 15.94 -5.59
N SER A 25 7.03 15.59 -4.50
CA SER A 25 8.10 14.59 -4.51
C SER A 25 7.62 13.15 -4.35
N GLY A 26 6.39 12.91 -3.88
CA GLY A 26 5.89 11.58 -3.61
C GLY A 26 4.61 11.54 -2.79
N ILE A 27 4.33 10.37 -2.19
CA ILE A 27 3.21 10.19 -1.26
C ILE A 27 3.74 10.24 0.17
N LEU A 28 3.24 11.17 0.98
CA LEU A 28 3.43 11.18 2.43
C LEU A 28 2.57 10.08 3.05
N THR A 29 3.19 9.12 3.74
CA THR A 29 2.45 8.05 4.40
C THR A 29 1.66 8.56 5.62
N ASN A 30 0.69 7.76 6.07
CA ASN A 30 -0.17 8.02 7.23
C ASN A 30 -0.21 6.80 8.18
N ARG A 31 0.97 6.37 8.60
CA ARG A 31 1.18 5.09 9.27
C ARG A 31 0.53 5.05 10.65
N ARG A 32 0.20 3.83 11.08
CA ARG A 32 -0.44 3.53 12.37
C ARG A 32 0.52 2.78 13.30
N LYS A 33 0.10 2.60 14.55
CA LYS A 33 0.80 1.81 15.59
C LYS A 33 2.23 2.28 15.86
N GLY A 34 2.45 3.60 15.87
CA GLY A 34 3.77 4.17 16.14
C GLY A 34 4.81 3.94 15.05
N SER A 35 4.45 3.43 13.86
CA SER A 35 5.36 3.47 12.70
C SER A 35 5.64 4.93 12.31
N ARG A 36 6.85 5.22 11.81
CA ARG A 36 7.24 6.56 11.35
C ARG A 36 6.76 6.79 9.93
N ASP A 37 6.20 7.98 9.69
CA ASP A 37 5.87 8.38 8.33
C ASP A 37 7.12 8.69 7.50
N ASN A 38 7.00 8.48 6.20
CA ASN A 38 8.01 8.81 5.23
C ASN A 38 7.35 9.26 3.91
N ILE A 39 8.16 9.79 3.00
CA ILE A 39 7.72 10.16 1.66
C ILE A 39 8.17 9.06 0.70
N VAL A 40 7.21 8.37 0.10
CA VAL A 40 7.48 7.40 -0.95
C VAL A 40 7.56 8.14 -2.28
N ARG A 41 8.77 8.27 -2.82
CA ARG A 41 9.03 9.03 -4.05
C ARG A 41 8.22 8.49 -5.23
N TRP A 42 7.83 9.41 -6.12
CA TRP A 42 7.13 9.02 -7.34
C TRP A 42 7.99 8.11 -8.22
N THR A 43 7.33 7.08 -8.74
CA THR A 43 7.78 6.30 -9.89
C THR A 43 6.64 6.32 -10.92
N PRO A 44 6.91 6.06 -12.21
CA PRO A 44 5.84 5.97 -13.21
C PRO A 44 4.72 5.01 -12.81
N ARG A 45 5.08 3.85 -12.21
CA ARG A 45 4.12 2.85 -11.71
C ARG A 45 3.29 3.39 -10.54
N LEU A 46 3.93 4.04 -9.56
CA LEU A 46 3.23 4.58 -8.40
C LEU A 46 2.30 5.74 -8.78
N ARG A 47 2.78 6.65 -9.63
CA ARG A 47 2.00 7.77 -10.14
C ARG A 47 0.75 7.28 -10.88
N LYS A 48 0.92 6.30 -11.78
CA LYS A 48 -0.20 5.67 -12.49
C LYS A 48 -1.21 5.04 -11.53
N ALA A 49 -0.77 4.33 -10.49
CA ALA A 49 -1.67 3.75 -9.50
C ALA A 49 -2.47 4.81 -8.73
N TRP A 50 -1.82 5.93 -8.38
CA TRP A 50 -2.45 7.06 -7.70
C TRP A 50 -3.48 7.78 -8.58
N ASP A 51 -3.10 8.12 -9.81
CA ASP A 51 -3.98 8.82 -10.75
C ASP A 51 -5.19 7.95 -11.13
N ASN A 52 -5.02 6.64 -11.31
CA ASN A 52 -6.13 5.71 -11.54
C ASN A 52 -7.12 5.69 -10.38
N ALA A 53 -6.63 5.75 -9.12
CA ALA A 53 -7.51 5.80 -7.96
C ALA A 53 -8.30 7.12 -7.90
N LYS A 54 -7.65 8.25 -8.20
CA LYS A 54 -8.31 9.57 -8.30
C LYS A 54 -9.34 9.61 -9.43
N ALA A 55 -9.03 9.04 -10.59
CA ALA A 55 -9.95 8.95 -11.72
C ALA A 55 -11.18 8.10 -11.39
N TYR A 56 -10.98 6.94 -10.76
CA TYR A 56 -12.09 6.11 -10.28
C TYR A 56 -12.97 6.87 -9.28
N ARG A 57 -12.35 7.53 -8.28
CA ARG A 57 -13.07 8.35 -7.31
C ARG A 57 -13.89 9.45 -7.98
N ALA A 58 -13.29 10.19 -8.92
CA ALA A 58 -13.98 11.25 -9.65
C ALA A 58 -15.20 10.69 -10.39
N LYS A 59 -15.05 9.57 -11.10
CA LYS A 59 -16.16 8.86 -11.75
C LYS A 59 -17.29 8.52 -10.77
N VAL A 60 -16.95 7.95 -9.61
CA VAL A 60 -17.96 7.59 -8.59
C VAL A 60 -18.65 8.83 -8.03
N TRP A 61 -17.91 9.89 -7.68
CA TRP A 61 -18.50 11.12 -7.17
C TRP A 61 -19.41 11.81 -8.18
N THR A 62 -19.05 11.83 -9.46
CA THR A 62 -19.93 12.32 -10.53
C THR A 62 -21.21 11.49 -10.59
N ASN A 63 -21.10 10.16 -10.65
CA ASN A 63 -22.26 9.26 -10.76
C ASN A 63 -23.20 9.36 -9.55
N CYS A 64 -22.64 9.46 -8.34
CA CYS A 64 -23.39 9.57 -7.10
C CYS A 64 -23.79 11.00 -6.73
N LYS A 65 -23.45 12.00 -7.57
CA LYS A 65 -23.64 13.44 -7.28
C LYS A 65 -23.08 13.83 -5.90
N THR A 66 -21.96 13.24 -5.51
CA THR A 66 -21.33 13.47 -4.22
C THR A 66 -20.70 14.87 -4.19
N PRO A 67 -21.04 15.74 -3.23
CA PRO A 67 -20.36 17.00 -3.04
C PRO A 67 -18.88 16.78 -2.73
N ILE A 68 -17.99 17.43 -3.48
CA ILE A 68 -16.54 17.32 -3.28
C ILE A 68 -16.15 18.17 -2.07
N PRO A 69 -15.59 17.58 -0.99
CA PRO A 69 -15.16 18.36 0.17
C PRO A 69 -14.12 19.41 -0.21
N ILE A 70 -14.15 20.61 0.40
CA ILE A 70 -13.14 21.65 0.12
C ILE A 70 -11.77 21.26 0.69
N ALA A 71 -11.75 20.66 1.88
CA ALA A 71 -10.51 20.25 2.55
C ALA A 71 -9.88 18.99 1.88
N PRO A 72 -8.61 19.04 1.44
CA PRO A 72 -7.91 17.87 0.87
C PRO A 72 -7.85 16.66 1.81
N SER A 73 -7.69 16.90 3.12
CA SER A 73 -7.69 15.88 4.18
C SER A 73 -9.02 15.12 4.31
N ARG A 74 -10.09 15.59 3.66
CA ARG A 74 -11.41 14.93 3.63
C ARG A 74 -11.71 14.25 2.29
N ARG A 75 -10.77 14.28 1.35
CA ARG A 75 -10.90 13.65 0.04
C ARG A 75 -10.12 12.34 0.02
N ASN A 76 -10.71 11.27 0.55
CA ASN A 76 -10.10 9.93 0.51
C ASN A 76 -9.76 9.53 -0.94
N ILE A 77 -8.62 8.91 -1.14
CA ILE A 77 -8.18 8.42 -2.45
C ILE A 77 -8.94 7.17 -2.85
N ILE A 78 -9.19 6.28 -1.88
CA ILE A 78 -9.93 5.03 -2.08
C ILE A 78 -11.35 5.20 -1.56
N VAL A 79 -12.32 5.19 -2.47
CA VAL A 79 -13.74 5.31 -2.16
C VAL A 79 -14.50 4.04 -2.51
N ALA A 80 -15.57 3.76 -1.77
CA ALA A 80 -16.51 2.70 -2.10
C ALA A 80 -17.47 3.16 -3.21
N SER A 81 -18.25 2.24 -3.77
CA SER A 81 -19.17 2.49 -4.89
C SER A 81 -20.23 3.56 -4.62
N HIS A 82 -20.56 3.83 -3.35
CA HIS A 82 -21.47 4.89 -2.93
C HIS A 82 -20.81 6.29 -2.77
N GLY A 83 -19.52 6.43 -3.09
CA GLY A 83 -18.78 7.70 -3.01
C GLY A 83 -18.13 8.02 -1.65
N GLY A 84 -18.62 7.44 -0.56
CA GLY A 84 -17.95 7.53 0.75
C GLY A 84 -16.63 6.75 0.84
N PRO A 85 -15.82 6.97 1.90
CA PRO A 85 -14.54 6.29 2.11
C PRO A 85 -14.69 4.77 2.16
N LEU A 86 -13.74 4.03 1.58
CA LEU A 86 -13.74 2.57 1.67
C LEU A 86 -13.37 2.14 3.11
N ARG A 87 -14.20 1.31 3.73
CA ARG A 87 -13.89 0.73 5.05
C ARG A 87 -12.84 -0.37 4.91
N LYS A 88 -11.99 -0.54 5.94
CA LYS A 88 -10.97 -1.60 5.96
C LYS A 88 -11.60 -2.99 5.85
N SER A 89 -12.71 -3.26 6.54
CA SER A 89 -13.43 -4.54 6.43
C SER A 89 -13.89 -4.81 5.00
N SER A 90 -14.42 -3.80 4.30
CA SER A 90 -14.81 -3.90 2.89
C SER A 90 -13.61 -4.20 1.98
N LEU A 91 -12.44 -3.62 2.27
CA LEU A 91 -11.20 -3.96 1.57
C LEU A 91 -10.79 -5.42 1.81
N ASP A 92 -10.87 -5.91 3.04
CA ASP A 92 -10.55 -7.32 3.34
C ASP A 92 -11.49 -8.27 2.60
N THR A 93 -12.80 -8.00 2.61
CA THR A 93 -13.78 -8.80 1.87
C THR A 93 -13.48 -8.79 0.37
N ALA A 94 -13.19 -7.63 -0.20
CA ALA A 94 -12.81 -7.50 -1.61
C ALA A 94 -11.53 -8.29 -1.92
N TRP A 95 -10.55 -8.28 -1.01
CA TRP A 95 -9.31 -9.06 -1.13
C TRP A 95 -9.56 -10.56 -1.09
N GLN A 96 -10.35 -11.05 -0.12
CA GLN A 96 -10.68 -12.47 -0.05
C GLN A 96 -11.39 -12.94 -1.32
N ARG A 97 -12.33 -12.14 -1.85
CA ARG A 97 -12.99 -12.43 -3.12
C ARG A 97 -12.00 -12.47 -4.28
N PHE A 98 -11.09 -11.49 -4.37
CA PHE A 98 -10.05 -11.45 -5.41
C PHE A 98 -9.17 -12.71 -5.38
N ILE A 99 -8.71 -13.14 -4.21
CA ILE A 99 -7.91 -14.35 -4.05
C ILE A 99 -8.71 -15.60 -4.41
N THR A 100 -9.97 -15.70 -3.99
CA THR A 100 -10.83 -16.85 -4.35
C THR A 100 -11.05 -16.94 -5.86
N LEU A 101 -11.26 -15.82 -6.55
CA LEU A 101 -11.39 -15.81 -8.01
C LEU A 101 -10.07 -16.20 -8.69
N ALA A 102 -8.94 -15.69 -8.22
CA ALA A 102 -7.63 -16.06 -8.78
C ALA A 102 -7.30 -17.56 -8.62
N LEU A 103 -7.78 -18.21 -7.55
CA LEU A 103 -7.69 -19.66 -7.37
C LEU A 103 -8.64 -20.41 -8.32
N ALA A 104 -9.86 -19.91 -8.50
CA ALA A 104 -10.84 -20.53 -9.40
C ALA A 104 -10.43 -20.42 -10.88
N ASP A 105 -9.70 -19.36 -11.23
CA ASP A 105 -9.19 -19.10 -12.58
C ASP A 105 -7.78 -19.67 -12.81
N ASP A 106 -7.25 -20.50 -11.88
CA ASP A 106 -5.92 -21.12 -11.93
C ASP A 106 -4.74 -20.13 -12.11
N ILE A 107 -4.93 -18.86 -11.73
CA ILE A 107 -3.88 -17.83 -11.77
C ILE A 107 -2.85 -18.08 -10.66
N ILE A 108 -3.30 -18.62 -9.53
CA ILE A 108 -2.47 -19.04 -8.39
C ILE A 108 -2.91 -20.40 -7.89
N THR A 109 -1.99 -21.14 -7.26
CA THR A 109 -2.32 -22.37 -6.52
C THR A 109 -2.72 -22.06 -5.06
N PRO A 110 -3.35 -23.01 -4.33
CA PRO A 110 -3.65 -22.84 -2.91
C PRO A 110 -2.42 -22.49 -2.05
N GLU A 111 -1.25 -23.03 -2.38
CA GLU A 111 0.02 -22.79 -1.69
C GLU A 111 0.59 -21.40 -1.97
N GLN A 112 0.22 -20.81 -3.12
CA GLN A 112 0.59 -19.43 -3.49
C GLN A 112 -0.36 -18.39 -2.91
N ARG A 113 -1.39 -18.80 -2.15
CA ARG A 113 -2.34 -17.89 -1.49
C ARG A 113 -1.61 -16.97 -0.52
N PHE A 114 -1.98 -15.69 -0.53
CA PHE A 114 -1.43 -14.69 0.38
C PHE A 114 -2.47 -13.68 0.86
N ALA A 115 -2.22 -13.10 2.04
CA ALA A 115 -3.07 -12.09 2.63
C ALA A 115 -2.69 -10.69 2.13
N LEU A 116 -3.61 -9.73 2.26
CA LEU A 116 -3.37 -8.33 1.90
C LEU A 116 -2.14 -7.75 2.63
N HIS A 117 -1.90 -8.19 3.87
CA HIS A 117 -0.76 -7.76 4.66
C HIS A 117 0.58 -8.21 4.06
N ASP A 118 0.60 -9.31 3.30
CA ASP A 118 1.83 -9.81 2.68
C ASP A 118 2.31 -8.90 1.55
N LEU A 119 1.45 -8.06 0.98
CA LEU A 119 1.89 -6.99 0.06
C LEU A 119 2.86 -6.01 0.74
N LYS A 120 2.61 -5.66 2.01
CA LYS A 120 3.52 -4.82 2.78
C LYS A 120 4.85 -5.53 2.99
N ARG A 121 4.83 -6.80 3.42
CA ARG A 121 6.04 -7.61 3.61
C ARG A 121 6.83 -7.70 2.32
N ARG A 122 6.17 -8.05 1.22
CA ARG A 122 6.79 -8.16 -0.09
C ARG A 122 7.41 -6.84 -0.55
N GLY A 123 6.72 -5.71 -0.35
CA GLY A 123 7.26 -4.38 -0.64
C GLY A 123 8.49 -4.01 0.21
N ILE A 124 8.61 -4.54 1.44
CA ILE A 124 9.79 -4.36 2.29
C ILE A 124 10.94 -5.22 1.77
N THR A 125 10.67 -6.50 1.48
CA THR A 125 11.66 -7.45 0.95
C THR A 125 12.25 -6.98 -0.38
N ASP A 126 11.41 -6.48 -1.29
CA ASP A 126 11.81 -6.02 -2.62
C ASP A 126 12.42 -4.60 -2.60
N THR A 127 12.50 -3.94 -1.43
CA THR A 127 13.20 -2.66 -1.31
C THR A 127 14.70 -2.89 -1.46
N VAL A 128 15.29 -2.31 -2.51
CA VAL A 128 16.73 -2.37 -2.78
C VAL A 128 17.49 -1.61 -1.71
N GLY A 129 18.61 -2.17 -1.26
CA GLY A 129 19.51 -1.56 -0.28
C GLY A 129 19.80 -2.49 0.89
N THR A 130 20.38 -1.90 1.92
CA THR A 130 20.69 -2.57 3.17
C THR A 130 19.41 -2.85 3.96
N ARG A 131 19.53 -3.70 4.98
CA ARG A 131 18.46 -3.93 5.95
C ARG A 131 18.01 -2.62 6.65
N ALA A 132 18.93 -1.67 6.84
CA ALA A 132 18.60 -0.35 7.40
C ALA A 132 17.74 0.49 6.45
N ASP A 133 18.07 0.49 5.15
CA ASP A 133 17.26 1.19 4.12
C ASP A 133 15.84 0.63 4.07
N LYS A 134 15.71 -0.70 4.16
CA LYS A 134 14.41 -1.38 4.24
C LYS A 134 13.64 -0.99 5.50
N GLN A 135 14.32 -0.89 6.64
CA GLN A 135 13.72 -0.46 7.89
C GLN A 135 13.17 0.96 7.77
N GLU A 136 13.96 1.89 7.24
CA GLU A 136 13.53 3.27 7.01
C GLU A 136 12.34 3.34 6.04
N ALA A 137 12.40 2.63 4.91
CA ALA A 137 11.30 2.55 3.94
C ALA A 137 10.01 1.95 4.54
N SER A 138 10.15 1.03 5.48
CA SER A 138 9.03 0.36 6.17
C SER A 138 8.47 1.12 7.38
N GLY A 139 9.15 2.18 7.81
CA GLY A 139 8.77 2.99 8.97
C GLY A 139 8.80 2.24 10.31
N HIS A 140 9.49 1.10 10.39
CA HIS A 140 9.66 0.36 11.66
C HIS A 140 10.68 1.07 12.55
N ARG A 141 10.32 1.31 13.82
CA ARG A 141 11.21 1.95 14.79
C ARG A 141 12.29 1.00 15.30
N ASP A 142 11.88 -0.24 15.63
CA ASP A 142 12.76 -1.26 16.16
C ASP A 142 13.31 -2.14 15.02
N PRO A 143 14.64 -2.24 14.86
CA PRO A 143 15.27 -3.13 13.89
C PRO A 143 14.86 -4.60 14.01
N LYS A 144 14.49 -5.07 15.21
CA LYS A 144 13.99 -6.44 15.44
C LYS A 144 12.73 -6.75 14.64
N MET A 145 11.93 -5.73 14.32
CA MET A 145 10.75 -5.92 13.48
C MET A 145 11.10 -6.39 12.07
N MET A 146 12.33 -6.15 11.60
CA MET A 146 12.75 -6.57 10.28
C MET A 146 12.89 -8.10 10.17
N ASP A 147 13.06 -8.84 11.27
CA ASP A 147 13.09 -10.31 11.26
C ASP A 147 11.74 -10.92 10.86
N VAL A 148 10.65 -10.20 11.11
CA VAL A 148 9.28 -10.65 10.81
C VAL A 148 8.80 -10.20 9.42
N TYR A 149 9.43 -9.17 8.85
CA TYR A 149 8.93 -8.49 7.65
C TYR A 149 9.86 -8.55 6.45
N ASP A 150 11.17 -8.69 6.65
CA ASP A 150 12.15 -8.80 5.58
C ASP A 150 12.56 -10.25 5.36
N HIS A 151 12.01 -10.87 4.34
CA HIS A 151 12.31 -12.24 3.94
C HIS A 151 13.47 -12.33 2.93
N SER A 152 14.27 -11.28 2.76
CA SER A 152 15.44 -11.39 1.87
C SER A 152 16.51 -12.30 2.46
N ILE A 153 17.11 -13.11 1.59
CA ILE A 153 18.33 -13.85 1.91
C ILE A 153 19.52 -12.93 1.60
N PRO A 154 20.33 -12.52 2.59
CA PRO A 154 21.44 -11.63 2.34
C PRO A 154 22.53 -12.37 1.56
N VAL A 155 22.94 -11.79 0.43
CA VAL A 155 24.18 -12.19 -0.24
C VAL A 155 25.31 -11.42 0.44
N VAL A 156 26.25 -12.14 1.02
CA VAL A 156 27.41 -11.57 1.70
C VAL A 156 28.67 -11.94 0.95
N SER A 157 29.62 -11.00 0.89
CA SER A 157 30.97 -11.33 0.45
C SER A 157 31.62 -12.29 1.46
N PRO A 158 32.51 -13.18 1.01
CA PRO A 158 33.37 -13.91 1.94
C PRO A 158 34.17 -12.93 2.79
N SER A 159 34.61 -13.38 3.97
CA SER A 159 35.35 -12.53 4.93
C SER A 159 36.68 -12.00 4.39
N ALA A 160 37.19 -12.60 3.32
CA ALA A 160 38.31 -12.19 2.48
C ALA A 160 38.15 -12.86 1.09
N ASP A 161 38.92 -12.41 0.10
CA ASP A 161 39.33 -13.30 -1.00
C ASP A 161 40.16 -14.46 -0.44
#